data_AF-A0A5M3X3C9-F1
#
_entry.id   AF-A0A5M3X3C9-F1
#
_cell.length_a   1.000
_cell.length_b   1.000
_cell.length_c   1.000
_cell.angle_alpha   90.00
_cell.angle_beta   90.00
_cell.angle_gamma   90.00
#
_symmetry.space_group_name_H-M   'P 1'
#
loop_
_entity.id
_entity.type
_entity.pdbx_description
1 polymer ?
#
loop_
_entity_poly.entity_id
_entity_poly.type
_entity_poly.pdbx_seq_one_letter_code
_entity_poly.pdbx_strand_id
1 'polypeptide(L)'
;MATLSTLQAVDIRTVVRNANSRTGLHFAVYTGPSQGPRRHFAERLHAALGAQAPYSVLIMVDTAGRGLEIVTGGLARQRLSDGDCRLVAMSMATRFSVGDLMGGLAGGIGALAARAL
;
A
#
# COMPACT_ATOMS: atom_id res chain seq x y z
N MET A 1 2.47 15.42 4.94
CA MET A 1 1.57 14.47 5.66
C MET A 1 2.22 14.11 6.97
N ALA A 2 1.44 13.65 7.96
CA ALA A 2 2.01 13.13 9.21
C ALA A 2 2.96 11.96 8.91
N THR A 3 4.07 11.88 9.64
CA THR A 3 4.94 10.70 9.67
C THR A 3 4.43 9.72 10.73
N LEU A 4 4.58 8.42 10.49
CA LEU A 4 4.19 7.40 11.47
C LEU A 4 5.07 7.52 12.72
N SER A 5 4.45 7.50 13.90
CA SER A 5 5.19 7.32 15.15
C SER A 5 5.78 5.89 15.21
N THR A 6 6.73 5.66 16.10
CA THR A 6 7.33 4.32 16.29
C THR A 6 6.28 3.26 16.62
N LEU A 7 5.29 3.59 17.46
CA LEU A 7 4.18 2.69 17.81
C LEU A 7 3.32 2.38 16.58
N GLN A 8 2.96 3.41 15.83
CA GLN A 8 2.19 3.28 14.59
C GLN A 8 2.93 2.44 13.53
N ALA A 9 4.27 2.55 13.46
CA ALA A 9 5.09 1.72 12.60
C ALA A 9 5.12 0.24 13.03
N VAL A 10 4.98 -0.06 14.32
CA VAL A 10 4.83 -1.45 14.80
C VAL A 10 3.45 -1.98 14.45
N ASP A 11 2.40 -1.19 14.68
CA ASP A 11 1.03 -1.55 14.38
C ASP A 11 0.84 -1.85 12.89
N ILE A 12 1.38 -1.01 12.01
CA ILE A 12 1.26 -1.22 10.57
C ILE A 12 1.97 -2.49 10.11
N ARG A 13 3.12 -2.84 10.71
CA ARG A 13 3.82 -4.11 10.41
C ARG A 13 2.97 -5.31 10.83
N THR A 14 2.22 -5.20 11.93
CA THR A 14 1.26 -6.24 12.35
C THR A 14 0.11 -6.36 11.35
N VAL A 15 -0.46 -5.24 10.89
CA VAL A 15 -1.50 -5.24 9.86
C VAL A 15 -1.01 -5.90 8.56
N VAL A 16 0.19 -5.55 8.10
CA VAL A 16 0.81 -6.15 6.92
C VAL A 16 0.99 -7.65 7.08
N ARG A 17 1.56 -8.11 8.21
CA ARG A 17 1.72 -9.55 8.49
C ARG A 17 0.39 -10.29 8.43
N ASN A 18 -0.64 -9.74 9.06
CA ASN A 18 -1.97 -10.36 9.06
C ASN A 18 -2.57 -10.44 7.65
N ALA A 19 -2.41 -9.40 6.83
CA ALA A 19 -2.86 -9.41 5.44
C ALA A 19 -2.12 -10.48 4.61
N ASN A 20 -0.80 -10.59 4.79
CA ASN A 20 0.03 -11.58 4.11
C ASN A 20 -0.40 -12.99 4.46
N SER A 21 -0.53 -13.30 5.76
CA SER A 21 -0.92 -14.63 6.23
C SER A 21 -2.32 -15.04 5.78
N ARG A 22 -3.26 -14.09 5.70
CA ARG A 22 -4.64 -14.38 5.27
C ARG A 22 -4.78 -14.63 3.77
N THR A 23 -4.05 -13.88 2.95
CA THR A 23 -4.25 -13.87 1.49
C THR A 23 -3.24 -14.73 0.73
N GLY A 24 -2.06 -14.96 1.31
CA GLY A 24 -0.90 -15.50 0.61
C GLY A 24 -0.20 -14.50 -0.32
N LEU A 25 -0.68 -13.25 -0.40
CA LEU A 25 -0.01 -12.17 -1.13
C LEU A 25 1.05 -11.48 -0.26
N HIS A 26 2.00 -10.82 -0.90
CA HIS A 26 3.03 -10.04 -0.22
C HIS A 26 2.68 -8.54 -0.22
N PHE A 27 2.08 -8.04 0.85
CA PHE A 27 1.84 -6.61 1.03
C PHE A 27 3.14 -5.91 1.48
N ALA A 28 3.49 -4.85 0.76
CA ALA A 28 4.62 -3.98 1.08
C ALA A 28 4.14 -2.54 1.20
N VAL A 29 4.68 -1.80 2.18
CA VAL A 29 4.30 -0.40 2.44
C VAL A 29 5.54 0.47 2.45
N TYR A 30 5.50 1.56 1.70
CA TYR A 30 6.49 2.62 1.74
C TYR A 30 5.82 3.94 2.11
N THR A 31 6.38 4.63 3.10
CA THR A 31 5.96 5.98 3.50
C THR A 31 7.18 6.89 3.50
N GLY A 32 7.21 7.86 2.59
CA GLY A 32 8.36 8.74 2.43
C GLY A 32 8.27 9.60 1.18
N PRO A 33 9.19 10.55 0.96
CA PRO A 33 9.18 11.38 -0.24
C PRO A 33 9.46 10.53 -1.48
N SER A 34 8.75 10.82 -2.58
CA SER A 34 9.03 10.17 -3.86
C SER A 34 10.31 10.71 -4.51
N GLN A 35 11.13 9.82 -5.07
CA GLN A 35 12.31 10.20 -5.84
C GLN A 35 11.96 10.30 -7.33
N GLY A 36 11.58 11.51 -7.77
CA GLY A 36 11.11 11.80 -9.12
C GLY A 36 9.60 11.56 -9.29
N PRO A 37 9.11 11.27 -10.51
CA PRO A 37 7.69 11.03 -10.74
C PRO A 37 7.17 9.85 -9.91
N ARG A 38 6.10 10.08 -9.14
CA ARG A 38 5.55 9.13 -8.16
C ARG A 38 5.32 7.73 -8.73
N ARG A 39 4.67 7.66 -9.90
CA ARG A 39 4.39 6.39 -10.57
C ARG A 39 5.65 5.59 -10.85
N HIS A 40 6.64 6.21 -11.48
CA HIS A 40 7.93 5.55 -11.76
C HIS A 40 8.65 5.16 -10.47
N PHE A 41 8.56 5.94 -9.41
CA PHE A 41 9.16 5.58 -8.13
C PHE A 41 8.47 4.37 -7.49
N ALA A 42 7.13 4.34 -7.49
CA ALA A 42 6.37 3.20 -7.00
C ALA A 42 6.66 1.92 -7.81
N GLU A 43 6.74 2.01 -9.14
CA GLU A 43 7.12 0.91 -10.01
C GLU A 43 8.54 0.39 -9.69
N ARG A 44 9.51 1.28 -9.43
CA ARG A 44 10.86 0.88 -9.00
C ARG A 44 10.87 0.18 -7.64
N LEU A 45 10.12 0.72 -6.67
CA LEU A 45 9.99 0.11 -5.35
C LEU A 45 9.35 -1.29 -5.44
N HIS A 46 8.38 -1.47 -6.34
CA HIS A 46 7.74 -2.76 -6.55
C HIS A 46 8.70 -3.75 -7.21
N ALA A 47 9.43 -3.32 -8.24
CA ALA A 47 10.45 -4.12 -8.89
C ALA A 47 11.58 -4.55 -7.92
N ALA A 48 11.92 -3.69 -6.94
CA ALA A 48 12.92 -3.99 -5.92
C ALA A 48 12.51 -5.13 -4.95
N LEU A 49 11.24 -5.56 -4.96
CA LEU A 49 10.78 -6.75 -4.22
C LEU A 49 11.27 -8.07 -4.85
N GLY A 50 11.88 -8.01 -6.05
CA GLY A 50 12.55 -9.14 -6.68
C GLY A 50 11.61 -10.31 -6.94
N ALA A 51 11.98 -11.50 -6.47
CA ALA A 51 11.18 -12.72 -6.64
C ALA A 51 9.77 -12.62 -6.04
N GLN A 52 9.53 -11.65 -5.14
CA GLN A 52 8.22 -11.41 -4.54
C GLN A 52 7.30 -10.52 -5.37
N ALA A 53 7.86 -9.76 -6.32
CA ALA A 53 7.12 -8.77 -7.08
C ALA A 53 5.84 -9.33 -7.77
N PRO A 54 5.83 -10.54 -8.37
CA PRO A 54 4.64 -11.06 -9.06
C PRO A 54 3.41 -11.24 -8.16
N TYR A 55 3.60 -11.59 -6.88
CA TYR A 55 2.54 -11.79 -5.88
C TYR A 55 2.47 -10.64 -4.86
N SER A 56 3.16 -9.53 -5.13
CA SER A 56 3.19 -8.39 -4.24
C SER A 56 2.14 -7.34 -4.54
N VAL A 57 1.67 -6.68 -3.49
CA VAL A 57 0.88 -5.45 -3.53
C VAL A 57 1.67 -4.37 -2.80
N LEU A 58 2.27 -3.45 -3.54
CA LEU A 58 2.98 -2.31 -2.97
C LEU A 58 2.02 -1.14 -2.78
N ILE A 59 2.06 -0.54 -1.59
CA ILE A 59 1.37 0.70 -1.25
C ILE A 59 2.44 1.75 -0.98
N MET A 60 2.52 2.78 -1.82
CA MET A 60 3.49 3.86 -1.71
C MET A 60 2.77 5.17 -1.38
N VAL A 61 3.13 5.79 -0.26
CA VAL A 61 2.60 7.09 0.16
C VAL A 61 3.72 8.13 0.12
N ASP A 62 3.55 9.11 -0.77
CA ASP A 62 4.41 10.27 -0.89
C ASP A 62 4.05 11.32 0.16
N THR A 63 4.83 11.40 1.23
CA THR A 63 4.56 12.30 2.36
C THR A 63 4.81 13.77 2.04
N ALA A 64 5.64 14.06 1.02
CA ALA A 64 5.97 15.39 0.56
C ALA A 64 4.99 15.87 -0.53
N GLY A 65 4.82 15.07 -1.58
CA GLY A 65 3.95 15.36 -2.73
C GLY A 65 2.46 15.04 -2.51
N ARG A 66 2.10 14.49 -1.35
CA ARG A 66 0.73 14.08 -0.96
C ARG A 66 0.07 13.15 -1.99
N GLY A 67 0.80 12.14 -2.43
CA GLY A 67 0.33 11.15 -3.41
C GLY A 67 0.27 9.75 -2.83
N LEU A 68 -0.61 8.93 -3.41
CA LEU A 68 -0.73 7.50 -3.12
C LEU A 68 -0.65 6.73 -4.43
N GLU A 69 0.17 5.69 -4.46
CA GLU A 69 0.23 4.72 -5.55
C GLU A 69 0.02 3.31 -4.97
N ILE A 70 -0.76 2.50 -5.67
CA ILE A 70 -0.90 1.06 -5.39
C ILE A 70 -0.42 0.31 -6.63
N VAL A 71 0.62 -0.51 -6.48
CA VAL A 71 1.21 -1.29 -7.57
C VAL A 71 1.00 -2.77 -7.28
N THR A 72 0.30 -3.46 -8.17
CA THR A 72 0.03 -4.89 -8.08
C THR A 72 0.94 -5.68 -9.01
N GLY A 73 1.51 -6.78 -8.51
CA GLY A 73 2.20 -7.76 -9.32
C GLY A 73 1.25 -8.50 -10.25
N GLY A 74 1.78 -9.11 -11.31
CA GLY A 74 0.96 -9.79 -12.32
C GLY A 74 0.05 -10.90 -11.77
N LEU A 75 0.51 -11.67 -10.78
CA LEU A 75 -0.30 -12.71 -10.11
C LEU A 75 -1.24 -12.09 -9.08
N ALA A 76 -0.79 -11.08 -8.32
CA ALA A 76 -1.64 -10.36 -7.38
C ALA A 76 -2.85 -9.70 -8.10
N ARG A 77 -2.63 -9.16 -9.30
CA ARG A 77 -3.65 -8.53 -10.15
C ARG A 77 -4.76 -9.48 -10.58
N GLN A 78 -4.51 -10.79 -10.63
CA GLN A 78 -5.55 -11.78 -10.93
C GLN A 78 -6.61 -11.85 -9.81
N ARG A 79 -6.24 -11.49 -8.58
CA ARG A 79 -7.12 -11.45 -7.41
C ARG A 79 -7.57 -10.04 -7.05
N LEU A 80 -6.79 -9.03 -7.43
CA LEU A 80 -7.05 -7.61 -7.16
C LEU A 80 -7.12 -6.82 -8.46
N SER A 81 -8.34 -6.54 -8.90
CA SER A 81 -8.57 -5.74 -10.10
C SER A 81 -8.11 -4.28 -9.91
N ASP A 82 -7.81 -3.59 -11.01
CA ASP A 82 -7.50 -2.15 -10.95
C ASP A 82 -8.65 -1.33 -10.39
N GLY A 83 -9.90 -1.75 -10.64
CA GLY A 83 -11.08 -1.10 -10.10
C GLY A 83 -11.13 -1.17 -8.58
N ASP A 84 -10.85 -2.34 -8.02
CA ASP A 84 -10.76 -2.57 -6.58
C ASP A 84 -9.66 -1.73 -5.94
N CYS A 85 -8.45 -1.77 -6.51
CA CYS A 85 -7.34 -0.97 -6.04
C CYS A 85 -7.66 0.53 -6.09
N ARG A 86 -8.30 1.00 -7.16
CA ARG A 86 -8.70 2.41 -7.31
C ARG A 86 -9.74 2.81 -6.27
N LEU A 87 -10.74 1.99 -6.01
CA LEU A 87 -11.76 2.26 -4.98
C LEU A 87 -11.15 2.37 -3.59
N VAL A 88 -10.25 1.44 -3.25
CA VAL A 88 -9.53 1.48 -1.98
C VAL A 88 -8.62 2.72 -1.90
N ALA A 89 -7.88 3.03 -2.97
CA ALA A 89 -7.01 4.20 -3.02
C ALA A 89 -7.76 5.52 -2.79
N MET A 90 -8.96 5.66 -3.36
CA MET A 90 -9.82 6.84 -3.11
C MET A 90 -10.21 6.94 -1.63
N SER A 91 -10.62 5.82 -1.02
CA SER A 91 -10.98 5.78 0.40
C SER A 91 -9.80 6.13 1.31
N MET A 92 -8.60 5.65 0.96
CA MET A 92 -7.35 5.99 1.66
C MET A 92 -7.02 7.48 1.51
N ALA A 93 -7.12 8.03 0.29
CA ALA A 93 -6.85 9.44 0.01
C ALA A 93 -7.76 10.37 0.83
N THR A 94 -9.04 10.02 0.99
CA THR A 94 -9.96 10.76 1.86
C THR A 94 -9.47 10.78 3.31
N ARG A 95 -9.04 9.64 3.87
CA ARG A 95 -8.46 9.60 5.22
C ARG A 95 -7.18 10.42 5.35
N PHE A 96 -6.32 10.35 4.34
CA PHE A 96 -5.07 11.11 4.32
C PHE A 96 -5.31 12.62 4.29
N SER A 97 -6.37 13.08 3.62
CA SER A 97 -6.72 14.51 3.56
C SER A 97 -7.10 15.11 4.93
N VAL A 98 -7.60 14.28 5.86
CA VAL A 98 -7.92 14.68 7.24
C VAL A 98 -6.81 14.35 8.24
N GLY A 99 -5.63 13.96 7.75
CA GLY A 99 -4.46 13.68 8.59
C GLY A 99 -4.40 12.26 9.18
N ASP A 100 -5.35 11.39 8.85
CA ASP A 100 -5.40 10.01 9.34
C ASP A 100 -4.59 9.05 8.46
N LEU A 101 -3.25 9.14 8.55
CA LEU A 101 -2.36 8.25 7.80
C LEU A 101 -2.47 6.79 8.27
N MET A 102 -2.54 6.55 9.58
CA MET A 102 -2.58 5.19 10.12
C MET A 102 -3.89 4.49 9.82
N GLY A 103 -5.03 5.14 10.06
CA GLY A 103 -6.33 4.57 9.74
C GLY A 103 -6.50 4.40 8.23
N GLY A 104 -5.96 5.31 7.42
CA GLY A 104 -5.92 5.16 5.97
C GLY A 104 -5.13 3.94 5.52
N LEU A 105 -3.90 3.75 6.02
CA LEU A 105 -3.06 2.59 5.70
C LEU A 105 -3.67 1.28 6.23
N ALA A 106 -4.02 1.22 7.51
CA ALA A 106 -4.55 0.00 8.12
C ALA A 106 -5.89 -0.41 7.49
N GLY A 107 -6.80 0.54 7.29
CA GLY A 107 -8.08 0.29 6.62
C GLY A 107 -7.91 -0.09 5.15
N GLY A 108 -7.00 0.57 4.43
CA GLY A 108 -6.69 0.26 3.03
C GLY A 108 -6.12 -1.14 2.85
N ILE A 109 -5.12 -1.52 3.64
CA ILE A 109 -4.54 -2.88 3.63
C ILE A 109 -5.61 -3.92 3.95
N GLY A 110 -6.43 -3.68 4.97
CA GLY A 110 -7.54 -4.57 5.31
C GLY A 110 -8.56 -4.73 4.18
N ALA A 111 -8.91 -3.63 3.51
CA ALA A 111 -9.86 -3.63 2.40
C ALA A 111 -9.32 -4.31 1.14
N LEU A 112 -8.02 -4.17 0.85
CA LEU A 112 -7.35 -4.92 -0.22
C LEU A 112 -7.28 -6.41 0.14
N ALA A 113 -6.86 -6.74 1.36
CA ALA A 113 -6.76 -8.13 1.80
C ALA A 113 -8.10 -8.85 1.74
N ALA A 114 -9.20 -8.18 2.12
CA ALA A 114 -10.55 -8.74 2.04
C ALA A 114 -11.01 -9.03 0.60
N ARG A 115 -10.62 -8.19 -0.36
CA ARG A 115 -10.96 -8.36 -1.78
C ARG A 115 -10.09 -9.39 -2.49
N ALA A 116 -8.89 -9.61 -1.97
CA ALA A 116 -7.96 -10.59 -2.52
C ALA A 116 -8.31 -12.03 -2.15
N LEU A 117 -9.22 -12.28 -1.20
CA LEU A 117 -9.59 -13.63 -0.76
C LEU A 117 -10.45 -14.33 -1.80
#